data_AF-A0A8C5IGA9-F1
#
_entry.id   AF-A0A8C5IGA9-F1
#
_cell.length_a   1.000
_cell.length_b   1.000
_cell.length_c   1.000
_cell.angle_alpha   90.00
_cell.angle_beta   90.00
_cell.angle_gamma   90.00
#
_symmetry.space_group_name_H-M   'P 1'
#
loop_
_entity.id
_entity.type
_entity.pdbx_description
1 polymer ?
#
loop_
_entity_poly.entity_id
_entity_poly.type
_entity_poly.pdbx_seq_one_letter_code
_entity_poly.pdbx_strand_id
1 'polypeptide(L)'
;MGNLFGRKRRSRVTEQDRAVLQLKQQRDKLRQYQKRLSLGLERERALARQLLRDGKKECARLLCPFSSPLQVQDIEFTQIEMKVIEGLKIGNECLNKMHQVMSIEEVERIIGETQDAVEYQRQIDELLAGSLTEEDEDAILEELNAITQVGLMFLWLKSPFPGKVSPIKNRPKAELVAAS
;
A
#
# COMPACT_ATOMS: atom_id res chain seq x y z
N MET A 1 16.50 47.99 -55.55
CA MET A 1 16.43 46.61 -56.07
C MET A 1 17.32 45.74 -55.21
N GLY A 2 16.73 44.85 -54.41
CA GLY A 2 17.48 43.97 -53.50
C GLY A 2 16.58 43.30 -52.48
N ASN A 3 15.64 42.48 -52.97
CA ASN A 3 14.89 41.53 -52.14
C ASN A 3 15.86 40.69 -51.32
N LEU A 4 15.53 40.42 -50.06
CA LEU A 4 15.80 39.15 -49.37
C LEU A 4 14.88 39.06 -48.15
N PHE A 5 13.59 38.89 -48.43
CA PHE A 5 12.67 38.21 -47.53
C PHE A 5 13.19 36.79 -47.26
N GLY A 6 14.24 36.68 -46.46
CA GLY A 6 14.68 35.43 -45.89
C GLY A 6 13.60 34.97 -44.92
N ARG A 7 12.89 33.89 -45.26
CA ARG A 7 11.93 33.21 -44.37
C ARG A 7 12.51 33.21 -42.95
N LYS A 8 11.80 33.84 -41.99
CA LYS A 8 12.12 33.71 -40.56
C LYS A 8 12.24 32.23 -40.27
N ARG A 9 13.47 31.73 -40.03
CA ARG A 9 13.65 30.37 -39.53
C ARG A 9 12.87 30.32 -38.23
N ARG A 10 11.78 29.54 -38.19
CA ARG A 10 11.09 29.25 -36.94
C ARG A 10 12.17 28.74 -36.00
N SER A 11 12.43 29.47 -34.91
CA SER A 11 13.52 29.13 -34.00
C SER A 11 13.32 27.69 -33.55
N ARG A 12 14.32 26.83 -33.75
CA ARG A 12 14.35 25.44 -33.25
C ARG A 12 14.24 25.34 -31.72
N VAL A 13 14.27 26.49 -31.03
CA VAL A 13 14.06 26.62 -29.60
C VAL A 13 12.56 26.62 -29.36
N THR A 14 12.07 25.54 -28.75
CA THR A 14 10.68 25.43 -28.32
C THR A 14 10.40 26.44 -27.19
N GLU A 15 9.14 26.81 -26.99
CA GLU A 15 8.76 27.67 -25.85
C GLU A 15 9.11 27.01 -24.51
N GLN A 16 9.07 25.67 -24.46
CA GLN A 16 9.52 24.86 -23.34
C GLN A 16 11.03 25.04 -23.07
N ASP A 17 11.87 25.00 -24.11
CA ASP A 17 13.33 25.23 -23.96
C ASP A 17 13.64 26.63 -23.41
N ARG A 18 12.85 27.64 -23.79
CA ARG A 18 12.98 29.01 -23.26
C ARG A 18 12.61 29.08 -21.79
N ALA A 19 11.51 28.42 -21.39
CA ALA A 19 11.11 28.33 -19.99
C ALA A 19 12.16 27.59 -19.15
N VAL A 20 12.67 26.46 -19.64
CA VAL A 20 13.74 25.70 -18.98
C VAL A 20 15.03 26.53 -18.86
N LEU A 21 15.38 27.30 -19.89
CA LEU A 21 16.54 28.19 -19.85
C LEU A 21 16.37 29.30 -18.79
N GLN A 22 15.18 29.92 -18.72
CA GLN A 22 14.89 30.94 -17.70
C GLN A 22 15.01 30.38 -16.29
N LEU A 23 14.45 29.19 -16.03
CA LEU A 23 14.56 28.51 -14.74
C LEU A 23 16.02 28.15 -14.40
N LYS A 24 16.79 27.65 -15.37
CA LYS A 24 18.22 27.37 -15.17
C LYS A 24 19.01 28.65 -14.87
N GLN A 25 18.71 29.73 -15.57
CA GLN A 25 19.36 31.03 -15.35
C GLN A 25 19.03 31.60 -13.96
N GLN A 26 17.79 31.47 -13.51
CA GLN A 26 17.37 31.85 -12.16
C GLN A 26 18.07 30.99 -11.10
N ARG A 27 18.11 29.66 -11.28
CA ARG A 27 18.82 28.73 -10.40
C ARG A 27 20.31 29.07 -10.29
N ASP A 28 20.95 29.37 -11.42
CA ASP A 28 22.38 29.66 -11.46
C ASP A 28 22.68 31.02 -10.79
N LYS A 29 21.81 32.02 -10.97
CA LYS A 29 21.88 33.28 -10.21
C LYS A 29 21.75 33.04 -8.70
N LEU A 30 20.78 32.23 -8.26
CA LEU A 30 20.63 31.87 -6.85
C LEU A 30 21.87 31.19 -6.29
N ARG A 31 22.46 30.24 -7.03
CA ARG A 31 23.73 29.59 -6.63
C ARG A 31 24.89 30.58 -6.55
N GLN A 32 24.96 31.56 -7.45
CA GLN A 32 25.96 32.64 -7.38
C GLN A 32 25.76 33.54 -6.16
N TYR A 33 24.51 33.92 -5.85
CA TYR A 33 24.19 34.68 -4.64
C TYR A 33 24.54 33.90 -3.38
N GLN A 34 24.21 32.60 -3.32
CA GLN A 34 24.57 31.72 -2.20
C GLN A 34 26.08 31.67 -1.98
N LYS A 35 26.87 31.51 -3.04
CA LYS A 35 28.35 31.54 -2.95
C LYS A 35 28.88 32.90 -2.49
N ARG A 36 28.27 34.00 -2.93
CA ARG A 36 28.65 35.35 -2.47
C ARG A 36 28.33 35.55 -0.99
N LEU A 37 27.15 35.09 -0.54
CA LEU A 37 26.73 35.10 0.86
C LEU A 37 27.66 34.26 1.74
N SER A 38 28.01 33.03 1.31
CA SER A 38 28.90 32.18 2.10
C SER A 38 30.29 32.80 2.28
N LEU A 39 30.85 33.39 1.21
CA LEU A 39 32.12 34.10 1.28
C LEU A 39 32.03 35.38 2.14
N GLY A 40 30.89 36.08 2.12
CA GLY A 40 30.63 37.21 3.01
C GLY A 40 30.64 36.82 4.47
N LEU A 41 29.89 35.76 4.82
CA LEU A 41 29.83 35.21 6.19
C LEU A 41 31.19 34.73 6.69
N GLU A 42 32.01 34.08 5.85
CA GLU A 42 33.36 33.67 6.22
C GLU A 42 34.26 34.87 6.55
N ARG A 43 34.17 35.95 5.78
CA ARG A 43 34.90 37.20 6.03
C ARG A 43 34.43 37.89 7.31
N GLU A 44 33.13 38.00 7.53
CA GLU A 44 32.54 38.55 8.76
C GLU A 44 32.93 37.73 9.99
N ARG A 45 32.93 36.40 9.89
CA ARG A 45 33.42 35.51 10.95
C ARG A 45 34.91 35.71 11.23
N ALA A 46 35.73 35.88 10.19
CA ALA A 46 37.15 36.17 10.35
C ALA A 46 37.39 37.53 11.03
N LEU A 47 36.65 38.56 10.62
CA LEU A 47 36.69 39.89 11.23
C LEU A 47 36.21 39.85 12.69
N ALA A 48 35.12 39.13 12.99
CA ALA A 48 34.65 38.94 14.35
C ALA A 48 35.71 38.24 15.23
N ARG A 49 36.40 37.22 14.70
CA ARG A 49 37.51 36.54 15.39
C ARG A 49 38.68 37.49 15.65
N GLN A 50 38.99 38.39 14.73
CA GLN A 50 40.05 39.40 14.90
C GLN A 50 39.64 40.44 15.95
N LEU A 51 38.41 40.97 15.89
CA LEU A 51 37.90 41.95 16.87
C LEU A 51 37.81 41.38 18.30
N LEU A 52 37.55 40.07 18.45
CA LEU A 52 37.60 39.38 19.74
C LEU A 52 39.03 39.26 20.28
N ARG A 53 40.05 39.09 19.42
CA ARG A 53 41.46 39.10 19.81
C ARG A 53 41.92 40.50 20.23
N ASP A 54 41.42 41.53 19.54
CA ASP A 54 41.73 42.94 19.83
C ASP A 54 40.97 43.49 21.06
N GLY A 55 40.21 42.65 21.77
CA GLY A 55 39.53 43.02 23.02
C GLY A 55 38.30 43.93 22.87
N LYS A 56 37.91 44.29 21.64
CA LYS A 56 36.74 45.15 21.34
C LYS A 56 35.45 44.33 21.33
N LYS A 57 35.04 43.84 22.50
CA LYS A 57 33.85 42.98 22.70
C LYS A 57 32.56 43.63 22.18
N GLU A 58 32.43 44.95 22.31
CA GLU A 58 31.24 45.69 21.87
C GLU A 58 31.08 45.71 20.34
N CYS A 59 32.19 45.86 19.59
CA CYS A 59 32.17 45.80 18.12
C CYS A 59 31.96 44.37 17.60
N ALA A 60 32.50 43.37 18.28
CA ALA A 60 32.26 41.96 17.95
C ALA A 60 30.79 41.55 18.19
N ARG A 61 30.14 42.13 19.21
CA ARG A 61 28.71 41.92 19.53
C ARG A 61 27.79 42.51 18.46
N LEU A 62 28.14 43.67 17.90
CA LEU A 62 27.39 44.32 16.81
C LEU A 62 27.61 43.65 15.45
N LEU A 63 28.81 43.12 15.18
CA LEU A 63 29.11 42.41 13.93
C LEU A 63 28.50 41.00 13.89
N CYS A 64 28.30 40.37 15.04
CA CYS A 64 27.61 39.08 15.15
C CYS A 64 26.29 39.23 15.92
N PRO A 65 25.25 39.87 15.33
CA PRO A 65 23.94 39.95 15.98
C PRO A 65 23.31 38.56 16.14
N PHE A 66 23.75 37.57 15.35
CA PHE A 66 23.26 36.18 15.31
C PHE A 66 23.78 35.26 16.43
N SER A 67 24.75 35.69 17.25
CA SER A 67 25.26 34.87 18.35
C SER A 67 24.51 35.07 19.67
N SER A 68 23.28 35.59 19.61
CA SER A 68 22.40 35.54 20.77
C SER A 68 21.81 34.12 20.88
N PRO A 69 21.82 33.48 22.06
CA PRO A 69 21.31 32.11 22.22
C PRO A 69 19.83 31.97 21.84
N LEU A 70 19.08 33.07 21.87
CA LEU A 70 17.66 33.15 21.50
C LEU A 70 17.43 32.84 20.01
N GLN A 71 18.25 33.39 19.10
CA GLN A 71 18.07 33.16 17.65
C GLN A 71 18.51 31.76 17.22
N VAL A 72 19.44 31.13 17.93
CA VAL A 72 19.80 29.72 17.69
C VAL A 72 18.62 28.81 18.04
N GLN A 73 17.91 29.11 19.13
CA GLN A 73 16.70 28.38 19.53
C GLN A 73 15.57 28.54 18.50
N ASP A 74 15.38 29.73 17.94
CA ASP A 74 14.39 29.97 16.87
C ASP A 74 14.75 29.21 15.57
N ILE A 75 16.04 29.12 15.23
CA ILE A 75 16.51 28.35 14.07
C ILE A 75 16.32 26.84 14.28
N GLU A 76 16.56 26.32 15.49
CA GLU A 76 16.31 24.91 15.81
C GLU A 76 14.82 24.58 15.80
N PHE A 77 13.99 25.48 16.34
CA PHE A 77 12.54 25.32 16.33
C PHE A 77 11.98 25.30 14.90
N THR A 78 12.39 26.24 14.05
CA THR A 78 11.98 26.27 12.63
C THR A 78 12.47 25.04 11.85
N GLN A 79 13.64 24.48 12.17
CA GLN A 79 14.10 23.21 11.59
C GLN A 79 13.21 22.02 12.00
N ILE A 80 12.71 22.02 13.24
CA ILE A 80 11.79 20.98 13.72
C ILE A 80 10.44 21.13 13.03
N GLU A 81 9.90 22.35 12.94
CA GLU A 81 8.64 22.64 12.23
C GLU A 81 8.69 22.19 10.76
N MET A 82 9.79 22.46 10.05
CA MET A 82 9.99 21.97 8.68
C MET A 82 9.94 20.44 8.60
N LYS A 83 10.62 19.74 9.50
CA LYS A 83 10.62 18.26 9.53
C LYS A 83 9.22 17.70 9.82
N VAL A 84 8.46 18.34 10.70
CA VAL A 84 7.08 17.95 11.00
C VAL A 84 6.18 18.13 9.78
N ILE A 85 6.28 19.26 9.08
CA ILE A 85 5.51 19.54 7.87
C ILE A 85 5.88 18.54 6.75
N GLU A 86 7.15 18.22 6.56
CA GLU A 86 7.59 17.19 5.62
C GLU A 86 7.04 15.81 5.98
N GLY A 87 7.08 15.43 7.26
CA GLY A 87 6.49 14.18 7.76
C GLY A 87 4.99 14.09 7.50
N LEU A 88 4.25 15.18 7.76
CA LEU A 88 2.82 15.27 7.48
C LEU A 88 2.52 15.19 5.99
N LYS A 89 3.35 15.81 5.14
CA LYS A 89 3.19 15.75 3.69
C LYS A 89 3.38 14.35 3.14
N ILE A 90 4.42 13.64 3.59
CA ILE A 90 4.67 12.24 3.23
C ILE A 90 3.51 11.34 3.72
N GLY A 91 3.03 11.56 4.94
CA GLY A 91 1.88 10.85 5.49
C GLY A 91 0.60 11.07 4.65
N ASN A 92 0.34 12.30 4.24
CA ASN A 92 -0.81 12.65 3.40
C ASN A 92 -0.70 12.05 1.99
N GLU A 93 0.48 12.04 1.38
CA GLU A 93 0.73 11.36 0.10
C GLU A 93 0.53 9.84 0.20
N CYS A 94 0.99 9.22 1.29
CA CYS A 94 0.77 7.79 1.55
C CYS A 94 -0.72 7.47 1.71
N LEU A 95 -1.43 8.26 2.53
CA LEU A 95 -2.88 8.13 2.72
C LEU A 95 -3.64 8.33 1.42
N ASN A 96 -3.30 9.32 0.60
CA ASN A 96 -3.94 9.51 -0.70
C ASN A 96 -3.71 8.34 -1.65
N LYS A 97 -2.52 7.75 -1.67
CA LYS A 97 -2.24 6.54 -2.46
C LYS A 97 -3.02 5.34 -1.95
N MET A 98 -3.10 5.15 -0.63
CA MET A 98 -3.92 4.10 -0.04
C MET A 98 -5.41 4.30 -0.34
N HIS A 99 -5.90 5.53 -0.29
CA HIS A 99 -7.29 5.87 -0.61
C HIS A 99 -7.61 5.66 -2.10
N GLN A 100 -6.66 5.89 -3.00
CA GLN A 100 -6.80 5.58 -4.42
C GLN A 100 -6.87 4.08 -4.69
N VAL A 101 -6.04 3.28 -4.01
CA VAL A 101 -6.01 1.82 -4.17
C VAL A 101 -7.21 1.16 -3.48
N MET A 102 -7.74 1.76 -2.41
CA MET A 102 -8.95 1.34 -1.71
C MET A 102 -10.17 2.19 -2.11
N SER A 103 -10.26 2.58 -3.38
CA SER A 103 -11.41 3.32 -3.87
C SER A 103 -12.66 2.45 -3.78
N ILE A 104 -13.79 3.06 -3.42
CA ILE A 104 -15.09 2.39 -3.27
C ILE A 104 -15.47 1.63 -4.56
N GLU A 105 -15.02 2.12 -5.71
CA GLU A 105 -15.17 1.49 -7.03
C GLU A 105 -14.55 0.09 -7.10
N GLU A 106 -13.37 -0.12 -6.50
CA GLU A 106 -12.74 -1.45 -6.48
C GLU A 106 -13.48 -2.39 -5.52
N VAL A 107 -14.03 -1.87 -4.42
CA VAL A 107 -14.86 -2.65 -3.49
C VAL A 107 -16.19 -3.05 -4.15
N GLU A 108 -16.85 -2.13 -4.84
CA GLU A 108 -18.09 -2.40 -5.61
C GLU A 108 -17.83 -3.41 -6.72
N ARG A 109 -16.68 -3.30 -7.41
CA ARG A 109 -16.25 -4.26 -8.42
C ARG A 109 -15.99 -5.64 -7.85
N ILE A 110 -15.29 -5.76 -6.72
CA ILE A 110 -15.06 -7.05 -6.06
C ILE A 110 -16.38 -7.69 -5.63
N ILE A 111 -17.34 -6.91 -5.10
CA ILE A 111 -18.66 -7.44 -4.71
C ILE A 111 -19.43 -7.94 -5.94
N GLY A 112 -19.39 -7.22 -7.05
CA GLY A 112 -19.97 -7.66 -8.33
C GLY A 112 -19.31 -8.94 -8.85
N GLU A 113 -17.98 -8.99 -8.92
CA GLU A 113 -17.23 -10.17 -9.36
C GLU A 113 -17.49 -11.38 -8.42
N THR A 114 -17.69 -11.16 -7.12
CA THR A 114 -18.01 -12.21 -6.15
C THR A 114 -19.46 -12.71 -6.31
N GLN A 115 -20.42 -11.81 -6.56
CA GLN A 115 -21.81 -12.19 -6.84
C GLN A 115 -21.91 -13.03 -8.12
N ASP A 116 -21.28 -12.57 -9.21
CA ASP A 116 -21.25 -13.29 -10.47
C ASP A 116 -20.60 -14.67 -10.29
N ALA A 117 -19.49 -14.77 -9.56
CA ALA A 117 -18.85 -16.05 -9.26
C ALA A 117 -19.77 -17.00 -8.46
N VAL A 118 -20.52 -16.48 -7.49
CA VAL A 118 -21.51 -17.26 -6.74
C VAL A 118 -22.65 -17.74 -7.64
N GLU A 119 -23.10 -16.93 -8.59
CA GLU A 119 -24.13 -17.33 -9.56
C GLU A 119 -23.62 -18.41 -10.51
N TYR A 120 -22.40 -18.28 -11.05
CA TYR A 120 -21.77 -19.34 -11.85
C TYR A 120 -21.64 -20.64 -11.05
N GLN A 121 -21.28 -20.55 -9.78
CA GLN A 121 -21.14 -21.72 -8.93
C GLN A 121 -22.50 -22.39 -8.66
N ARG A 122 -23.55 -21.60 -8.43
CA ARG A 122 -24.93 -22.12 -8.35
C ARG A 122 -25.40 -22.76 -9.65
N GLN A 123 -25.07 -22.19 -10.81
CA GLN A 123 -25.38 -22.80 -12.10
C GLN A 123 -24.66 -24.13 -12.28
N ILE A 124 -23.40 -24.23 -11.85
CA ILE A 124 -22.66 -25.50 -11.85
C ILE A 124 -23.31 -26.49 -10.89
N ASP A 125 -23.63 -26.07 -9.67
CA ASP A 125 -24.30 -26.91 -8.68
C ASP A 125 -25.67 -27.40 -9.17
N GLU A 126 -26.44 -26.55 -9.85
CA GLU A 126 -27.74 -26.90 -10.44
C GLU A 126 -27.59 -27.86 -11.63
N LEU A 127 -26.60 -27.65 -12.50
CA LEU A 127 -26.30 -28.57 -13.62
C LEU A 127 -25.78 -29.93 -13.13
N LEU A 128 -24.99 -29.94 -12.05
CA LEU A 128 -24.49 -31.15 -11.41
C LEU A 128 -25.60 -31.87 -10.64
N ALA A 129 -26.46 -31.14 -9.94
CA ALA A 129 -27.61 -31.70 -9.22
C ALA A 129 -28.70 -32.22 -10.19
N GLY A 130 -28.88 -31.57 -11.34
CA GLY A 130 -29.83 -32.00 -12.37
C GLY A 130 -29.38 -33.20 -13.22
N SER A 131 -28.18 -33.76 -12.97
CA SER A 131 -27.65 -34.91 -13.71
C SER A 131 -27.96 -36.27 -13.08
N LEU A 132 -28.62 -36.31 -11.91
CA LEU A 132 -29.19 -37.54 -11.32
C LEU A 132 -30.69 -37.32 -11.12
N THR A 133 -31.52 -38.11 -11.81
CA THR A 133 -32.95 -38.15 -11.50
C THR A 133 -33.18 -39.06 -10.29
N GLU A 134 -34.26 -38.87 -9.53
CA GLU A 134 -34.59 -39.77 -8.39
C GLU A 134 -34.67 -41.24 -8.84
N GLU A 135 -35.08 -41.49 -10.09
CA GLU A 135 -35.11 -42.84 -10.68
C GLU A 135 -33.70 -43.44 -10.89
N ASP A 136 -32.72 -42.61 -11.27
CA ASP A 136 -31.32 -43.04 -11.40
C ASP A 136 -30.69 -43.31 -10.03
N GLU A 137 -31.03 -42.50 -9.02
CA GLU A 137 -30.55 -42.68 -7.64
C GLU A 137 -31.06 -44.00 -7.05
N ASP A 138 -32.34 -44.33 -7.24
CA ASP A 138 -32.94 -45.59 -6.81
C ASP A 138 -32.30 -46.80 -7.51
N ALA A 139 -32.08 -46.73 -8.83
CA ALA A 139 -31.42 -47.79 -9.59
C ALA A 139 -29.98 -48.04 -9.11
N ILE A 140 -29.22 -46.98 -8.84
CA ILE A 140 -27.86 -47.07 -8.30
C ILE A 140 -27.87 -47.64 -6.88
N LEU A 141 -28.85 -47.28 -6.04
CA LEU A 141 -29.00 -47.83 -4.69
C LEU A 141 -29.32 -49.32 -4.72
N GLU A 142 -30.15 -49.78 -5.65
CA GLU A 142 -30.43 -51.21 -5.84
C GLU A 142 -29.18 -51.97 -6.29
N GLU A 143 -28.43 -51.45 -7.26
CA GLU A 143 -27.16 -52.04 -7.70
C GLU A 143 -26.13 -52.09 -6.57
N LEU A 144 -26.00 -51.01 -5.79
CA LEU A 144 -25.12 -50.95 -4.62
C LEU A 144 -25.54 -51.97 -3.56
N ASN A 145 -26.84 -52.09 -3.28
CA ASN A 145 -27.36 -53.05 -2.33
C ASN A 145 -27.08 -54.49 -2.79
N ALA A 146 -27.24 -54.79 -4.08
CA ALA A 146 -26.88 -56.09 -4.64
C ALA A 146 -25.39 -56.40 -4.46
N ILE A 147 -24.49 -55.44 -4.74
CA ILE A 147 -23.04 -55.61 -4.52
C ILE A 147 -22.73 -55.79 -3.03
N THR A 148 -23.40 -55.04 -2.16
CA THR A 148 -23.19 -55.09 -0.71
C THR A 148 -23.69 -56.42 -0.13
N GLN A 149 -24.83 -56.94 -0.61
CA GLN A 149 -25.34 -58.26 -0.25
C GLN A 149 -24.45 -59.38 -0.78
N VAL A 150 -23.92 -59.28 -1.99
CA VAL A 150 -22.95 -60.25 -2.52
C VAL A 150 -21.66 -60.20 -1.72
N GLY A 151 -21.18 -59.01 -1.34
CA GLY A 151 -20.02 -58.81 -0.47
C GLY A 151 -20.24 -59.32 0.95
N LEU A 152 -21.42 -59.11 1.53
CA LEU A 152 -21.86 -59.66 2.81
C LEU A 152 -22.01 -61.17 2.75
N MET A 153 -22.55 -61.72 1.66
CA MET A 153 -22.67 -63.16 1.44
C MET A 153 -21.29 -63.80 1.29
N PHE A 154 -20.35 -63.13 0.60
CA PHE A 154 -18.95 -63.52 0.53
C PHE A 154 -18.25 -63.44 1.90
N LEU A 155 -18.55 -62.43 2.71
CA LEU A 155 -18.03 -62.28 4.08
C LEU A 155 -18.63 -63.32 5.05
N TRP A 156 -19.92 -63.65 4.88
CA TRP A 156 -20.62 -64.72 5.61
C TRP A 156 -20.11 -66.10 5.24
N LEU A 157 -19.75 -66.33 3.98
CA LEU A 157 -19.15 -67.60 3.52
C LEU A 157 -17.72 -67.79 4.05
N LYS A 158 -17.03 -66.70 4.42
CA LYS A 158 -15.64 -66.71 4.90
C LYS A 158 -15.49 -66.79 6.42
N SER A 159 -16.60 -66.79 7.16
CA SER A 159 -16.56 -66.85 8.63
C SER A 159 -16.83 -68.29 9.12
N PRO A 160 -15.84 -69.00 9.69
CA PRO A 160 -16.12 -70.25 10.39
C PRO A 160 -16.78 -69.93 11.73
N PHE A 161 -18.08 -70.16 11.84
CA PHE A 161 -18.77 -70.29 13.14
C PHE A 161 -18.13 -71.46 13.94
N PRO A 162 -18.23 -71.54 15.30
CA PRO A 162 -19.31 -70.97 16.12
C PRO A 162 -18.92 -70.38 17.50
N GLY A 163 -19.78 -69.54 18.09
CA GLY A 163 -19.66 -69.21 19.51
C GLY A 163 -20.59 -68.09 19.99
N LYS A 164 -21.67 -68.46 20.65
CA LYS A 164 -22.71 -67.65 21.33
C LYS A 164 -22.28 -66.23 21.76
N VAL A 165 -23.06 -65.21 21.36
CA VAL A 165 -23.00 -63.87 21.96
C VAL A 165 -24.35 -63.53 22.59
N SER A 166 -24.33 -63.33 23.92
CA SER A 166 -25.47 -62.94 24.75
C SER A 166 -25.92 -61.50 24.46
N PRO A 167 -27.19 -61.11 24.75
CA PRO A 167 -27.70 -59.80 24.38
C PRO A 167 -27.21 -58.70 25.34
N ILE A 168 -26.47 -57.72 24.81
CA ILE A 168 -26.07 -56.51 25.54
C ILE A 168 -27.25 -55.53 25.53
N LYS A 169 -27.76 -55.22 26.72
CA LYS A 169 -28.86 -54.29 26.96
C LYS A 169 -28.28 -52.93 27.31
N ASN A 170 -28.26 -51.98 26.37
CA ASN A 170 -27.96 -50.58 26.68
C ASN A 170 -29.14 -49.68 26.32
N ARG A 171 -29.72 -49.04 27.34
CA ARG A 171 -30.67 -47.92 27.21
C ARG A 171 -29.90 -46.65 26.82
N PRO A 172 -30.49 -45.74 26.03
CA PRO A 172 -29.88 -44.44 25.79
C PRO A 172 -30.01 -43.54 27.03
N LYS A 173 -28.89 -42.98 27.49
CA LYS A 173 -28.88 -41.81 28.37
C LYS A 173 -28.94 -40.58 27.47
N ALA A 174 -30.05 -39.84 27.55
CA ALA A 174 -30.14 -38.50 27.01
C ALA A 174 -29.33 -37.57 27.92
N GLU A 175 -28.25 -36.99 27.40
CA GLU A 175 -27.62 -35.82 28.02
C GLU A 175 -28.17 -34.56 27.35
N LEU A 176 -28.65 -33.68 28.23
CA LEU A 176 -29.29 -32.42 27.93
C LEU A 176 -28.31 -31.44 27.30
N VAL A 177 -28.76 -30.82 26.21
CA VAL A 177 -28.21 -29.55 25.71
C VAL A 177 -28.51 -28.47 26.75
N ALA A 178 -27.46 -27.89 27.33
CA ALA A 178 -27.48 -26.58 27.94
C ALA A 178 -26.12 -25.93 27.71
N ALA A 179 -26.06 -25.01 26.74
CA ALA A 179 -24.98 -24.06 26.61
C ALA A 179 -25.59 -22.67 26.43
N SER A 180 -25.35 -21.83 27.44
CA SER A 180 -25.26 -20.37 27.30
C SER A 180 -24.06 -19.98 26.44
#